data_AF-A0A8S0GT23-F1
#
_entry.id   AF-A0A8S0GT23-F1
#
_cell.length_a   1.000
_cell.length_b   1.000
_cell.length_c   1.000
_cell.angle_alpha   90.00
_cell.angle_beta   90.00
_cell.angle_gamma   90.00
#
_symmetry.space_group_name_H-M   'P 1'
#
loop_
_entity.id
_entity.type
_entity.pdbx_description
1 polymer ?
#
loop_
_entity_poly.entity_id
_entity_poly.type
_entity_poly.pdbx_seq_one_letter_code
_entity_poly.pdbx_strand_id
1 'polypeptide(L)'
;MIPGQYQIQPGEIELNAGRRTLRLNVSNSGDRPIQVGSHYHFFETNDALTFDRAASRGMRLNIAAGTAVRFEPGQTREVELVELAGKRRVFGFAGRIMGDL
;
A
#
# COMPACT_ATOMS: atom_id res chain seq x y z
N MET A 1 6.23 39.06 11.88
CA MET A 1 6.72 38.59 10.57
C MET A 1 7.59 37.37 10.83
N ILE A 2 7.29 36.22 10.22
CA ILE A 2 8.08 34.99 10.38
C ILE A 2 8.68 34.66 9.00
N PRO A 3 9.99 34.87 8.77
CA PRO A 3 10.64 34.53 7.50
C PRO A 3 10.44 33.05 7.17
N GLY A 4 9.98 32.76 5.95
CA GLY A 4 9.74 31.39 5.49
C GLY A 4 8.47 30.73 6.02
N GLN A 5 7.57 31.46 6.70
CA GLN A 5 6.29 30.87 7.10
C GLN A 5 5.47 30.43 5.89
N TYR A 6 4.86 29.25 5.99
CA TYR A 6 3.79 28.86 5.07
C TYR A 6 2.47 29.46 5.53
N GLN A 7 1.64 29.83 4.55
CA GLN A 7 0.24 30.18 4.74
C GLN A 7 -0.59 29.17 3.96
N ILE A 8 -0.78 28.00 4.55
CA ILE A 8 -1.46 26.88 3.89
C ILE A 8 -2.95 27.21 3.85
N GLN A 9 -3.56 27.09 2.67
CA GLN A 9 -5.00 27.25 2.54
C GLN A 9 -5.72 26.10 3.28
N PRO A 10 -6.81 26.39 4.00
CA PRO A 10 -7.61 25.33 4.61
C PRO A 10 -8.24 24.45 3.52
N GLY A 11 -8.32 23.15 3.77
CA GLY A 11 -8.93 22.19 2.87
C GLY A 11 -8.28 20.81 2.98
N GLU A 12 -8.76 19.89 2.15
CA GLU A 12 -8.22 18.55 2.01
C GLU A 12 -7.75 18.31 0.57
N ILE A 13 -6.80 17.39 0.41
CA ILE A 13 -6.32 16.98 -0.91
C ILE A 13 -6.77 15.54 -1.13
N GLU A 14 -7.61 15.32 -2.14
CA GLU A 14 -7.98 13.98 -2.55
C GLU A 14 -6.77 13.29 -3.19
N LEU A 15 -6.46 12.09 -2.70
CA LEU A 15 -5.37 11.29 -3.23
C LEU A 15 -5.92 10.20 -4.13
N ASN A 16 -5.18 9.90 -5.20
CA ASN A 16 -5.41 8.71 -6.02
C ASN A 16 -6.80 8.66 -6.70
N ALA A 17 -7.41 9.83 -6.91
CA ALA A 17 -8.75 9.99 -7.48
C ALA A 17 -8.95 9.20 -8.79
N GLY A 18 -10.14 8.64 -8.95
CA GLY A 18 -10.56 7.93 -10.16
C GLY A 18 -9.91 6.57 -10.39
N ARG A 19 -9.11 6.04 -9.45
CA ARG A 19 -8.50 4.71 -9.57
C ARG A 19 -9.29 3.67 -8.79
N ARG A 20 -9.36 2.44 -9.32
CA ARG A 20 -10.02 1.32 -8.65
C ARG A 20 -9.35 1.02 -7.32
N THR A 21 -10.17 0.87 -6.27
CA THR A 21 -9.75 0.48 -4.94
C THR A 21 -10.32 -0.88 -4.53
N LEU A 22 -9.72 -1.48 -3.50
CA LEU A 22 -10.14 -2.75 -2.90
C LEU A 22 -9.84 -2.71 -1.40
N ARG A 23 -10.78 -3.13 -0.56
CA ARG A 23 -10.54 -3.32 0.88
C ARG A 23 -10.29 -4.78 1.20
N LEU A 24 -9.29 -5.05 2.04
CA LEU A 24 -8.91 -6.39 2.49
C LEU A 24 -8.56 -6.40 3.96
N ASN A 25 -8.98 -7.45 4.67
CA ASN A 25 -8.45 -7.76 5.99
C ASN A 25 -7.10 -8.48 5.84
N VAL A 26 -6.10 -7.99 6.56
CA VAL A 26 -4.74 -8.50 6.54
C VAL A 26 -4.31 -8.83 7.96
N SER A 27 -3.86 -10.06 8.16
CA SER A 27 -3.39 -10.56 9.46
C SER A 27 -1.92 -10.90 9.42
N ASN A 28 -1.15 -10.48 10.42
CA ASN A 28 0.24 -10.91 10.58
C ASN A 28 0.30 -12.17 11.44
N SER A 29 0.53 -13.33 10.82
CA SER A 29 0.70 -14.61 11.50
C SER A 29 2.13 -14.86 11.98
N GLY A 30 3.06 -13.94 11.72
CA GLY A 30 4.45 -14.01 12.16
C GLY A 30 4.63 -13.54 13.61
N ASP A 31 5.84 -13.80 14.12
CA ASP A 31 6.30 -13.41 15.46
C ASP A 31 7.02 -12.05 15.51
N ARG A 32 7.19 -11.41 14.34
CA ARG A 32 7.89 -10.14 14.17
C ARG A 32 7.00 -9.11 13.47
N PRO A 33 7.18 -7.83 13.78
CA PRO A 33 6.42 -6.78 13.12
C PRO A 33 6.78 -6.65 11.64
N ILE A 34 5.79 -6.32 10.83
CA ILE A 34 5.92 -6.11 9.38
C ILE A 34 5.41 -4.72 9.03
N GLN A 35 6.15 -3.98 8.22
CA GLN A 35 5.75 -2.67 7.74
C GLN A 35 5.82 -2.61 6.22
N VAL A 36 4.73 -2.17 5.58
CA VAL A 36 4.58 -2.12 4.13
C VAL A 36 4.39 -0.68 3.67
N GLY A 37 5.24 -0.23 2.75
CA GLY A 37 5.21 1.13 2.20
C GLY A 37 4.15 1.34 1.13
N SER A 38 3.79 2.60 0.91
CA SER A 38 2.75 3.07 -0.03
C SER A 38 2.83 2.52 -1.47
N HIS A 39 4.03 2.18 -1.97
CA HIS A 39 4.27 1.79 -3.36
C HIS A 39 4.79 0.35 -3.54
N TYR A 40 4.83 -0.44 -2.46
CA TYR A 40 5.16 -1.85 -2.58
C TYR A 40 4.01 -2.61 -3.25
N HIS A 41 4.31 -3.55 -4.17
CA HIS A 41 3.29 -4.38 -4.78
C HIS A 41 2.69 -5.33 -3.74
N PHE A 42 1.46 -5.05 -3.31
CA PHE A 42 0.89 -5.65 -2.09
C PHE A 42 0.79 -7.17 -2.17
N PHE A 43 0.54 -7.72 -3.36
CA PHE A 43 0.57 -9.16 -3.65
C PHE A 43 1.85 -9.88 -3.20
N GLU A 44 2.99 -9.19 -3.24
CA GLU A 44 4.31 -9.75 -3.00
C GLU A 44 4.84 -9.43 -1.60
N THR A 45 4.01 -8.85 -0.71
CA THR A 45 4.43 -8.60 0.67
C THR A 45 4.73 -9.90 1.39
N ASN A 46 5.50 -9.81 2.48
CA ASN A 46 5.93 -10.92 3.32
C ASN A 46 4.85 -12.00 3.50
N ASP A 47 5.24 -13.28 3.37
CA ASP A 47 4.34 -14.43 3.41
C ASP A 47 3.67 -14.66 4.77
N ALA A 48 4.22 -14.09 5.85
CA ALA A 48 3.56 -14.06 7.15
C ALA A 48 2.32 -13.13 7.19
N LEU A 49 2.11 -12.29 6.18
CA LEU A 49 0.84 -11.58 6.02
C LEU A 49 -0.17 -12.48 5.30
N THR A 50 -1.26 -12.78 5.99
CA THR A 50 -2.37 -13.61 5.52
C THR A 50 -3.54 -12.73 5.07
N PHE A 51 -3.93 -12.86 3.81
CA PHE A 51 -5.02 -12.13 3.13
C PHE A 51 -5.30 -12.77 1.76
N ASP A 52 -6.35 -12.32 1.06
CA ASP A 52 -6.60 -12.71 -0.34
C ASP A 52 -5.55 -12.08 -1.28
N ARG A 53 -4.47 -12.84 -1.52
CA ARG A 53 -3.39 -12.40 -2.40
C ARG A 53 -3.87 -12.22 -3.83
N ALA A 54 -4.68 -13.14 -4.35
CA ALA A 54 -5.13 -13.08 -5.75
C ALA A 54 -5.86 -11.76 -6.04
N ALA A 55 -6.72 -11.30 -5.13
CA ALA A 55 -7.43 -10.03 -5.25
C ALA A 55 -6.52 -8.79 -5.23
N SER A 56 -5.36 -8.87 -4.56
CA SER A 56 -4.39 -7.76 -4.43
C SER A 56 -3.42 -7.61 -5.61
N ARG A 57 -3.45 -8.51 -6.59
CA ARG A 57 -2.53 -8.50 -7.74
C ARG A 57 -2.68 -7.21 -8.53
N GLY A 58 -1.55 -6.52 -8.74
CA GLY A 58 -1.50 -5.22 -9.41
C GLY A 58 -1.93 -4.03 -8.54
N MET A 59 -1.95 -4.19 -7.22
CA MET A 59 -2.37 -3.13 -6.29
C MET A 59 -1.27 -2.78 -5.27
N ARG A 60 -1.39 -1.57 -4.71
CA ARG A 60 -0.54 -1.02 -3.64
C ARG A 60 -1.42 -0.36 -2.58
N LEU A 61 -0.88 -0.03 -1.40
CA LEU A 61 -1.66 0.66 -0.36
C LEU A 61 -2.20 2.01 -0.84
N ASN A 62 -3.48 2.28 -0.59
CA ASN A 62 -4.14 3.57 -0.89
C ASN A 62 -3.87 4.59 0.23
N ILE A 63 -2.60 4.97 0.39
CA ILE A 63 -2.15 5.93 1.42
C ILE A 63 -1.27 7.02 0.82
N ALA A 64 -0.97 8.05 1.61
CA ALA A 64 -0.06 9.13 1.21
C ALA A 64 1.31 8.58 0.77
N ALA A 65 1.84 9.12 -0.33
CA ALA A 65 3.13 8.68 -0.87
C ALA A 65 4.25 8.84 0.18
N GLY A 66 5.11 7.84 0.27
CA GLY A 66 6.21 7.78 1.26
C GLY A 66 5.81 7.27 2.65
N THR A 67 4.51 7.17 2.96
CA THR A 67 4.04 6.58 4.22
C THR A 67 3.92 5.05 4.17
N ALA A 68 3.62 4.42 5.30
CA ALA A 68 3.54 2.97 5.44
C ALA A 68 2.46 2.53 6.44
N VAL A 69 2.01 1.28 6.31
CA VAL A 69 1.15 0.59 7.29
C VAL A 69 1.97 -0.47 8.01
N ARG A 70 1.84 -0.51 9.34
CA ARG A 70 2.52 -1.46 10.23
C ARG A 70 1.53 -2.49 10.77
N PHE A 71 1.98 -3.73 10.84
CA PHE A 71 1.28 -4.90 11.35
C PHE A 71 2.12 -5.54 12.45
N GLU A 72 1.68 -5.43 13.71
CA GLU A 72 2.28 -6.14 14.84
C GLU A 72 2.00 -7.66 14.76
N PRO A 73 2.79 -8.52 15.44
CA PRO A 73 2.49 -9.96 15.54
C PRO A 73 1.05 -10.23 16.01
N GLY A 74 0.32 -11.07 15.29
CA GLY A 74 -1.08 -11.42 15.58
C GLY A 74 -2.11 -10.34 15.22
N GLN A 75 -1.68 -9.14 14.80
CA GLN A 75 -2.60 -8.05 14.47
C GLN A 75 -3.34 -8.34 13.17
N THR A 76 -4.65 -8.13 13.19
CA THR A 76 -5.49 -8.09 11.98
C THR A 76 -6.00 -6.66 11.76
N ARG A 77 -5.94 -6.19 10.52
CA ARG A 77 -6.39 -4.85 10.15
C ARG A 77 -6.95 -4.83 8.74
N GLU A 78 -8.02 -4.06 8.53
CA GLU A 78 -8.50 -3.72 7.19
C GLU A 78 -7.58 -2.65 6.57
N VAL A 79 -7.15 -2.89 5.33
CA VAL A 79 -6.44 -1.91 4.51
C VAL A 79 -7.20 -1.66 3.22
N GLU A 80 -7.05 -0.45 2.69
CA GLU A 80 -7.51 -0.12 1.36
C GLU A 80 -6.32 -0.11 0.40
N LEU A 81 -6.47 -0.79 -0.73
CA LEU A 81 -5.53 -0.85 -1.82
C LEU A 81 -6.03 -0.02 -3.00
N VAL A 82 -5.12 0.46 -3.82
CA VAL A 82 -5.37 1.14 -5.08
C VAL A 82 -4.54 0.51 -6.19
N GLU A 83 -5.11 0.43 -7.38
CA GLU A 83 -4.42 -0.14 -8.54
C GLU A 83 -3.16 0.63 -8.95
N LEU A 84 -2.17 -0.13 -9.42
CA LEU A 84 -1.03 0.42 -10.15
C LEU A 84 -1.50 1.01 -11.48
N ALA A 85 -0.89 2.14 -11.86
CA ALA A 85 -1.15 2.83 -13.11
C ALA A 85 0.01 2.65 -14.11
N GLY A 86 0.05 3.48 -15.16
CA GLY A 86 1.08 3.41 -16.19
C GLY A 86 0.98 2.12 -17.01
N LYS A 87 2.13 1.53 -17.37
CA LYS A 87 2.19 0.28 -18.17
C LYS A 87 1.73 -0.97 -17.42
N ARG A 88 1.42 -0.87 -16.12
CA ARG A 88 1.03 -2.01 -15.27
C ARG A 88 1.98 -3.22 -15.41
N ARG A 89 3.28 -2.91 -15.39
CA ARG A 89 4.38 -3.89 -15.38
C ARG A 89 5.03 -3.92 -14.01
N VAL A 90 5.28 -5.12 -13.48
CA VAL A 90 5.85 -5.33 -12.15
C VAL A 90 7.14 -6.12 -12.27
N PHE A 91 8.24 -5.54 -11.80
CA PHE A 91 9.56 -6.15 -11.73
C PHE A 91 10.16 -5.94 -10.35
N GLY A 92 10.93 -6.92 -9.86
CA GLY A 92 11.54 -6.89 -8.52
C GLY A 92 10.65 -7.56 -7.47
N PHE A 93 10.49 -6.91 -6.30
CA PHE A 93 9.73 -7.41 -5.15
C PHE A 93 10.15 -8.84 -4.72
N ALA A 94 9.23 -9.79 -4.68
CA ALA A 94 9.52 -11.20 -4.42
C ALA A 94 9.71 -12.00 -5.72
N GLY A 95 9.81 -11.33 -6.86
CA GLY A 95 10.03 -11.93 -8.17
C GLY A 95 8.82 -12.70 -8.73
N ARG A 96 7.60 -12.46 -8.22
CA ARG A 96 6.42 -13.28 -8.56
C ARG A 96 5.73 -12.90 -9.86
N ILE A 97 5.97 -11.68 -10.37
CA ILE A 97 5.37 -11.19 -11.63
C ILE A 97 6.41 -11.07 -12.74
N MET A 98 7.44 -10.23 -12.55
CA MET A 98 8.55 -10.03 -13.49
C MET A 98 8.12 -9.72 -14.94
N GLY A 99 7.06 -8.94 -15.11
CA GLY A 99 6.48 -8.69 -16.43
C GLY A 99 5.18 -7.89 -16.40
N ASP A 100 4.38 -8.08 -17.44
CA ASP A 100 3.03 -7.52 -17.54
C ASP A 100 2.09 -8.17 -16.52
N LEU A 101 1.20 -7.36 -15.94
CA LEU A 101 0.10 -7.82 -15.10
C LEU A 101 -1.05 -8.37 -15.95
#